data_AF-A0AAU6H7U5-F1
#
_entry.id   AF-A0AAU6H7U5-F1
#
_cell.length_a   1.000
_cell.length_b   1.000
_cell.length_c   1.000
_cell.angle_alpha   90.00
_cell.angle_beta   90.00
_cell.angle_gamma   90.00
#
_symmetry.space_group_name_H-M   'P 1'
#
loop_
_entity.id
_entity.type
_entity.pdbx_description
1 polymer ?
#
loop_
_entity_poly.entity_id
_entity_poly.type
_entity_poly.pdbx_seq_one_letter_code
_entity_poly.pdbx_strand_id
1 'polypeptide(L)'
;MPPRRRRAPAPQLNDAAQLADQLQAAGYTKRDIAHIINRDPSLVSQFYTKNKGAAFVPALTQVLAAVQSAGITDTAELAAIAAGHITRRTTAAGTKARVRTKALLITPTGTGTGRAGAQAIASGSARLRPLIAEAARQGLRLAFTVRLARSGYVHASGSRTDSPGIRRDVIQRTDHTEERSYGSAATGGFDAADFARRVDQSAGDVTAAIHQWLLDTGRVHPGAHITHLEIRTWRPR
;
A
#
# COMPACT_ATOMS: atom_id res chain seq x y z
N MET A 1 4.47 -31.73 44.45
CA MET A 1 5.15 -31.71 43.14
C MET A 1 4.39 -30.78 42.21
N PRO A 2 5.02 -29.77 41.56
CA PRO A 2 4.33 -29.00 40.54
C PRO A 2 4.24 -29.82 39.25
N PRO A 3 3.16 -29.69 38.46
CA PRO A 3 2.98 -30.48 37.26
C PRO A 3 3.99 -30.09 36.18
N ARG A 4 4.69 -31.10 35.66
CA ARG A 4 5.66 -31.01 34.57
C ARG A 4 4.94 -30.51 33.32
N ARG A 5 5.19 -29.25 32.91
CA ARG A 5 4.67 -28.67 31.66
C ARG A 5 4.99 -29.61 30.51
N ARG A 6 3.95 -30.24 29.93
CA ARG A 6 4.07 -30.97 28.65
C ARG A 6 4.55 -29.98 27.59
N ARG A 7 5.74 -30.23 27.06
CA ARG A 7 6.33 -29.48 25.95
C ARG A 7 5.38 -29.64 24.76
N ALA A 8 4.78 -28.54 24.30
CA ALA A 8 3.96 -28.56 23.10
C ALA A 8 4.77 -29.12 21.93
N PRO A 9 4.19 -29.97 21.05
CA PRO A 9 4.88 -30.44 19.87
C PRO A 9 5.36 -29.23 19.05
N ALA A 10 6.58 -29.34 18.51
CA ALA A 10 7.15 -28.27 17.68
C ALA A 10 6.15 -27.94 16.55
N PRO A 11 5.93 -26.65 16.25
CA PRO A 11 5.05 -26.26 15.16
C PRO A 11 5.49 -26.97 13.88
N GLN A 12 4.57 -27.71 13.26
CA GLN A 12 4.85 -28.39 12.00
C GLN A 12 5.14 -27.32 10.94
N LEU A 13 6.35 -27.35 10.38
CA LEU A 13 6.75 -26.42 9.34
C LEU A 13 5.86 -26.63 8.11
N ASN A 14 5.50 -25.55 7.41
CA ASN A 14 4.84 -25.70 6.12
C ASN A 14 5.81 -26.21 5.05
N ASP A 15 5.24 -26.70 3.96
CA ASP A 15 5.96 -27.27 2.83
C ASP A 15 7.06 -26.35 2.30
N ALA A 16 6.81 -25.04 2.21
CA ALA A 16 7.80 -24.07 1.75
C ALA A 16 8.99 -23.94 2.70
N ALA A 17 8.75 -23.97 4.01
CA ALA A 17 9.77 -23.95 5.04
C ALA A 17 10.56 -25.27 5.08
N GLN A 18 9.88 -26.41 4.92
CA GLN A 18 10.54 -27.72 4.83
C GLN A 18 11.45 -27.83 3.60
N LEU A 19 11.01 -27.33 2.44
CA LEU A 19 11.82 -27.29 1.22
C LEU A 19 12.99 -26.30 1.37
N ALA A 20 12.77 -25.15 2.00
CA ALA A 20 13.84 -24.20 2.29
C ALA A 20 14.87 -24.75 3.29
N ASP A 21 14.47 -25.60 4.24
CA ASP A 21 15.40 -26.31 5.14
C ASP A 21 16.24 -27.34 4.39
N GLN A 22 15.65 -28.07 3.44
CA GLN A 22 16.40 -29.01 2.60
C GLN A 22 17.42 -28.31 1.70
N LEU A 23 17.07 -27.16 1.13
CA LEU A 23 18.01 -26.32 0.37
C LEU A 23 19.10 -25.74 1.27
N GLN A 24 18.77 -25.33 2.51
CA GLN A 24 19.78 -24.91 3.48
C GLN A 24 20.73 -26.04 3.88
N ALA A 25 20.22 -27.27 4.04
CA ALA A 25 21.06 -28.44 4.29
C ALA A 25 21.99 -28.76 3.11
N ALA A 26 21.59 -28.40 1.88
CA ALA A 26 22.42 -28.48 0.68
C ALA A 26 23.40 -27.28 0.53
N GLY A 27 23.46 -26.37 1.50
CA GLY A 27 24.42 -25.27 1.54
C GLY A 27 23.90 -23.91 1.05
N TYR A 28 22.64 -23.80 0.63
CA TYR A 28 22.07 -22.53 0.18
C TYR A 28 21.63 -21.65 1.35
N THR A 29 22.02 -20.38 1.34
CA THR A 29 21.55 -19.45 2.36
C THR A 29 20.10 -19.01 2.08
N LYS A 30 19.42 -18.45 3.09
CA LYS A 30 18.11 -17.81 2.89
C LYS A 30 18.14 -16.72 1.82
N ARG A 31 19.28 -16.07 1.62
CA ARG A 31 19.47 -15.06 0.58
C ARG A 31 19.49 -15.69 -0.81
N ASP A 32 20.18 -16.82 -0.97
CA ASP A 32 20.26 -17.54 -2.24
C ASP A 32 18.90 -18.10 -2.62
N ILE A 33 18.21 -18.73 -1.66
CA ILE A 33 16.84 -19.23 -1.86
C ILE A 33 15.90 -18.10 -2.29
N ALA A 34 16.01 -16.92 -1.65
CA ALA A 34 15.23 -15.75 -2.03
C ALA A 34 15.56 -15.26 -3.44
N HIS A 35 16.84 -15.24 -3.81
CA HIS A 35 17.30 -14.87 -5.15
C HIS A 35 16.75 -15.83 -6.22
N ILE A 36 16.82 -17.14 -5.98
CA ILE A 36 16.29 -18.19 -6.87
C ILE A 36 14.80 -17.98 -7.15
N ILE A 37 14.00 -17.66 -6.13
CA ILE A 37 12.56 -17.40 -6.32
C ILE A 37 12.23 -15.95 -6.69
N ASN A 38 13.25 -15.13 -6.99
CA ASN A 38 13.16 -13.72 -7.33
C ASN A 38 12.40 -12.88 -6.27
N ARG A 39 12.76 -13.03 -4.99
CA ARG A 39 12.13 -12.34 -3.86
C ARG A 39 13.18 -11.85 -2.86
N ASP A 40 12.70 -11.06 -1.91
CA ASP A 40 13.50 -10.56 -0.80
C ASP A 40 13.68 -11.66 0.29
N PRO A 41 14.86 -11.75 0.95
CA PRO A 41 15.11 -12.73 2.01
C PRO A 41 14.09 -12.70 3.16
N SER A 42 13.46 -11.55 3.42
CA SER A 42 12.39 -11.44 4.41
C SER A 42 11.20 -12.33 4.10
N LEU A 43 10.95 -12.67 2.83
CA LEU A 43 9.88 -13.59 2.44
C LEU A 43 10.21 -15.03 2.89
N VAL A 44 11.46 -15.47 2.74
CA VAL A 44 11.90 -16.80 3.18
C VAL A 44 11.79 -16.92 4.70
N SER A 45 12.16 -15.87 5.45
CA SER A 45 11.92 -15.81 6.91
C SER A 45 10.42 -15.87 7.28
N GLN A 46 9.53 -15.42 6.39
CA GLN A 46 8.08 -15.51 6.58
C GLN A 46 7.51 -16.89 6.31
N PHE A 47 8.25 -17.80 5.65
CA PHE A 47 7.83 -19.20 5.55
C PHE A 47 7.71 -19.80 6.96
N TYR A 48 8.74 -19.60 7.78
CA TYR A 48 8.80 -20.09 9.16
C TYR A 48 7.86 -19.36 10.13
N THR A 49 7.77 -18.02 10.01
CA THR A 49 7.12 -17.19 11.04
C THR A 49 5.67 -16.85 10.76
N LYS A 50 5.25 -16.84 9.48
CA LYS A 50 3.92 -16.35 9.06
C LYS A 50 3.16 -17.34 8.20
N ASN A 51 3.63 -18.58 8.15
CA ASN A 51 3.04 -19.63 7.34
C ASN A 51 2.87 -19.26 5.85
N LYS A 52 3.78 -18.45 5.30
CA LYS A 52 3.74 -18.01 3.89
C LYS A 52 4.50 -19.00 3.01
N GLY A 53 4.45 -18.78 1.69
CA GLY A 53 5.32 -19.48 0.74
C GLY A 53 4.63 -20.55 -0.11
N ALA A 54 3.35 -20.85 0.15
CA ALA A 54 2.59 -21.85 -0.62
C ALA A 54 2.69 -21.67 -2.15
N ALA A 55 2.64 -20.42 -2.62
CA ALA A 55 2.76 -20.11 -4.05
C ALA A 55 4.14 -20.42 -4.67
N PHE A 56 5.16 -20.68 -3.85
CA PHE A 56 6.52 -20.99 -4.30
C PHE A 56 6.87 -22.47 -4.10
N VAL A 57 6.00 -23.27 -3.49
CA VAL A 57 6.24 -24.71 -3.28
C VAL A 57 6.58 -25.42 -4.59
N PRO A 58 5.83 -25.26 -5.70
CA PRO A 58 6.18 -25.91 -6.97
C PRO A 58 7.58 -25.54 -7.46
N ALA A 59 7.97 -24.27 -7.35
CA ALA A 59 9.29 -23.80 -7.77
C ALA A 59 10.40 -24.35 -6.87
N LEU A 60 10.22 -24.34 -5.55
CA LEU A 60 11.19 -24.87 -4.60
C LEU A 60 11.38 -26.39 -4.75
N THR A 61 10.31 -27.13 -5.05
CA THR A 61 10.40 -28.57 -5.35
C THR A 61 11.27 -28.84 -6.58
N GLN A 62 11.08 -28.07 -7.66
CA GLN A 62 11.86 -28.26 -8.89
C GLN A 62 13.32 -27.84 -8.73
N VAL A 63 13.58 -26.77 -7.99
CA VAL A 63 14.94 -26.36 -7.61
C VAL A 63 15.61 -27.46 -6.79
N LEU A 64 14.92 -28.01 -5.78
CA LEU A 64 15.49 -29.08 -4.96
C LEU A 64 15.79 -30.34 -5.78
N ALA A 65 14.90 -30.73 -6.69
CA ALA A 65 15.12 -31.84 -7.61
C ALA A 65 16.32 -31.58 -8.54
N ALA A 66 16.48 -30.37 -9.06
CA ALA A 66 17.63 -29.97 -9.88
C ALA A 66 18.95 -30.07 -9.10
N VAL A 67 18.96 -29.64 -7.84
CA VAL A 67 20.12 -29.77 -6.95
C VAL A 67 20.44 -31.23 -6.67
N GLN A 68 19.44 -32.04 -6.31
CA GLN A 68 19.65 -33.41 -5.84
C GLN A 68 19.91 -34.42 -6.97
N SER A 69 19.24 -34.27 -8.12
CA SER A 69 19.27 -35.25 -9.21
C SER A 69 20.17 -34.83 -10.37
N ALA A 70 20.23 -33.53 -10.69
CA ALA A 70 21.04 -33.02 -11.80
C ALA A 70 22.36 -32.38 -11.32
N GLY A 71 22.56 -32.23 -10.01
CA GLY A 71 23.79 -31.65 -9.45
C GLY A 71 23.98 -30.17 -9.78
N ILE A 72 22.91 -29.46 -10.14
CA ILE A 72 22.99 -28.04 -10.49
C ILE A 72 23.28 -27.23 -9.23
N THR A 73 24.36 -26.46 -9.25
CA THR A 73 24.82 -25.62 -8.13
C THR A 73 24.76 -24.13 -8.44
N ASP A 74 24.67 -23.75 -9.71
CA ASP A 74 24.62 -22.35 -10.11
C ASP A 74 23.25 -21.74 -9.77
N THR A 75 23.28 -20.65 -9.01
CA THR A 75 22.06 -19.98 -8.54
C THR A 75 21.26 -19.31 -9.65
N ALA A 76 21.89 -18.90 -10.75
CA ALA A 76 21.19 -18.28 -11.87
C ALA A 76 20.45 -19.32 -12.71
N GLU A 77 21.04 -20.50 -12.91
CA GLU A 77 20.37 -21.65 -13.52
C GLU A 77 19.18 -22.13 -12.67
N LEU A 78 19.38 -22.24 -11.35
CA LEU A 78 18.28 -22.58 -10.43
C LEU A 78 17.17 -21.53 -10.45
N ALA A 79 17.51 -20.24 -10.59
CA ALA A 79 16.52 -19.18 -10.74
C ALA A 79 15.72 -19.31 -12.05
N ALA A 80 16.36 -19.72 -13.15
CA ALA A 80 15.69 -19.97 -14.42
C ALA A 80 14.70 -21.14 -14.32
N ILE A 81 15.08 -22.22 -13.64
CA ILE A 81 14.20 -23.36 -13.33
C ILE A 81 13.01 -22.88 -12.49
N ALA A 82 13.28 -22.19 -11.38
CA ALA A 82 12.24 -21.68 -10.49
C ALA A 82 11.25 -20.76 -11.22
N ALA A 83 11.73 -19.90 -12.13
CA ALA A 83 10.90 -18.96 -12.86
C ALA A 83 9.76 -19.62 -13.65
N GLY A 84 10.00 -20.81 -14.23
CA GLY A 84 8.99 -21.59 -14.95
C GLY A 84 7.82 -22.08 -14.07
N HIS A 85 8.00 -22.08 -12.75
CA HIS A 85 7.04 -22.62 -11.78
C HIS A 85 6.47 -21.57 -10.81
N ILE A 86 6.81 -20.28 -11.00
CA ILE A 86 6.29 -19.19 -10.17
C ILE A 86 5.12 -18.50 -10.88
N THR A 87 3.91 -18.81 -10.45
CA THR A 87 2.71 -18.13 -10.94
C THR A 87 2.52 -16.78 -10.24
N ARG A 88 2.58 -15.69 -11.01
CA ARG A 88 2.20 -14.37 -10.48
C ARG A 88 0.69 -14.31 -10.30
N ARG A 89 0.27 -13.72 -9.17
CA ARG A 89 -1.14 -13.39 -8.95
C ARG A 89 -1.63 -12.39 -10.01
N THR A 90 -2.75 -12.71 -10.63
CA THR A 90 -3.46 -11.85 -11.58
C THR A 90 -4.73 -11.26 -10.94
N THR A 91 -5.22 -10.16 -11.52
CA THR A 91 -6.57 -9.63 -11.24
C THR A 91 -7.61 -10.49 -11.96
N ALA A 92 -8.90 -10.34 -11.63
CA ALA A 92 -9.99 -10.99 -12.38
C ALA A 92 -9.93 -10.70 -13.90
N ALA A 93 -9.43 -9.52 -14.30
CA ALA A 93 -9.21 -9.14 -15.70
C ALA A 93 -7.87 -9.64 -16.30
N GLY A 94 -7.20 -10.63 -15.69
CA GLY A 94 -5.94 -11.19 -16.19
C GLY A 94 -4.68 -10.32 -16.04
N THR A 95 -4.82 -9.04 -15.67
CA THR A 95 -3.67 -8.14 -15.48
C THR A 95 -2.84 -8.49 -14.23
N LYS A 96 -1.56 -8.10 -14.20
CA LYS A 96 -0.66 -8.33 -13.05
C LYS A 96 -1.21 -7.61 -11.80
N ALA A 97 -1.50 -8.38 -10.75
CA ALA A 97 -2.00 -7.79 -9.50
C ALA A 97 -0.91 -6.95 -8.84
N ARG A 98 -1.23 -5.69 -8.50
CA ARG A 98 -0.33 -4.81 -7.76
C ARG A 98 -0.24 -5.23 -6.29
N VAL A 99 0.93 -5.04 -5.68
CA VAL A 99 1.14 -5.23 -4.24
C VAL A 99 0.21 -4.28 -3.48
N ARG A 100 -0.58 -4.83 -2.55
CA ARG A 100 -1.42 -4.01 -1.64
C ARG A 100 -0.52 -3.36 -0.60
N THR A 101 -0.11 -2.11 -0.83
CA THR A 101 0.65 -1.34 0.16
C THR A 101 -0.29 -0.79 1.22
N LYS A 102 0.04 -0.98 2.50
CA LYS A 102 -0.62 -0.31 3.63
C LYS A 102 -0.08 1.13 3.70
N ALA A 103 -0.65 2.02 2.87
CA ALA A 103 -0.20 3.42 2.79
C ALA A 103 -0.87 4.25 3.89
N LEU A 104 -0.38 4.10 5.12
CA LEU A 104 -0.74 4.91 6.29
C LEU A 104 0.46 4.93 7.24
N LEU A 105 1.51 5.67 6.89
CA LEU A 105 2.67 5.84 7.77
C LEU A 105 3.13 7.28 7.68
N ILE A 106 3.22 7.94 8.84
CA ILE A 106 4.06 9.12 9.01
C ILE A 106 5.46 8.58 9.31
N THR A 107 6.42 8.92 8.46
CA THR A 107 7.82 8.57 8.62
C THR A 107 8.43 9.32 9.81
N PRO A 108 9.56 8.87 10.37
CA PRO A 108 10.26 9.60 11.43
C PRO A 108 10.64 11.04 11.04
N THR A 109 10.78 11.32 9.74
CA THR A 109 11.03 12.67 9.22
C THR A 109 9.78 13.55 9.18
N GLY A 110 8.64 13.05 9.68
CA GLY A 110 7.39 13.80 9.80
C GLY A 110 6.65 13.97 8.47
N THR A 111 6.88 13.08 7.51
CA THR A 111 6.13 13.06 6.24
C THR A 111 5.23 11.83 6.19
N GLY A 112 3.98 11.98 5.78
CA GLY A 112 3.04 10.86 5.69
C GLY A 112 2.14 10.95 4.46
N THR A 113 1.79 9.79 3.91
CA THR A 113 0.84 9.69 2.79
C THR A 113 -0.14 8.56 3.00
N GLY A 114 -1.38 8.77 2.55
CA GLY A 114 -2.38 7.74 2.50
C GLY A 114 -3.36 7.93 1.36
N ARG A 115 -3.83 6.82 0.79
CA ARG A 115 -4.71 6.80 -0.38
C ARG A 115 -5.96 5.99 -0.13
N ALA A 116 -7.07 6.40 -0.72
CA ALA A 116 -8.35 5.70 -0.79
C ALA A 116 -8.84 5.67 -2.24
N GLY A 117 -9.29 4.50 -2.69
CA GLY A 117 -9.98 4.33 -3.97
C GLY A 117 -11.46 3.99 -3.74
N ALA A 118 -12.22 3.84 -4.82
CA ALA A 118 -13.68 3.70 -4.82
C ALA A 118 -14.28 2.86 -3.66
N GLN A 119 -13.77 1.66 -3.39
CA GLN A 119 -14.30 0.81 -2.32
C GLN A 119 -14.12 1.42 -0.92
N ALA A 120 -12.96 2.05 -0.66
CA ALA A 120 -12.70 2.70 0.62
C ALA A 120 -13.46 4.03 0.73
N ILE A 121 -13.65 4.74 -0.39
CA ILE A 121 -14.45 5.96 -0.45
C ILE A 121 -15.90 5.67 -0.01
N ALA A 122 -16.48 4.57 -0.50
CA ALA A 122 -17.84 4.15 -0.15
C ALA A 122 -18.02 3.82 1.34
N SER A 123 -16.94 3.49 2.05
CA SER A 123 -16.92 3.30 3.51
C SER A 123 -16.31 4.49 4.27
N GLY A 124 -16.36 5.68 3.69
CA GLY A 124 -15.93 6.93 4.31
C GLY A 124 -14.43 7.10 4.46
N SER A 125 -13.64 6.24 3.81
CA SER A 125 -12.17 6.25 3.87
C SER A 125 -11.61 6.22 5.29
N ALA A 126 -12.32 5.60 6.25
CA ALA A 126 -11.99 5.61 7.68
C ALA A 126 -10.55 5.21 8.00
N ARG A 127 -9.93 4.40 7.14
CA ARG A 127 -8.51 4.04 7.24
C ARG A 127 -7.57 5.24 7.20
N LEU A 128 -7.94 6.36 6.59
CA LEU A 128 -7.12 7.58 6.53
C LEU A 128 -7.16 8.38 7.84
N ARG A 129 -8.14 8.12 8.72
CA ARG A 129 -8.32 8.86 9.97
C ARG A 129 -7.09 8.82 10.89
N PRO A 130 -6.43 7.66 11.14
CA PRO A 130 -5.22 7.63 11.97
C PRO A 130 -4.07 8.48 11.42
N LEU A 131 -3.93 8.59 10.09
CA LEU A 131 -2.92 9.45 9.47
C LEU A 131 -3.20 10.92 9.77
N ILE A 132 -4.46 11.36 9.63
CA ILE A 132 -4.86 12.74 9.89
C ILE A 132 -4.75 13.07 11.39
N ALA A 133 -5.21 12.17 12.25
CA ALA A 133 -5.14 12.34 13.72
C ALA A 133 -3.69 12.45 14.22
N GLU A 134 -2.79 11.59 13.72
CA GLU A 134 -1.38 11.64 14.11
C GLU A 134 -0.69 12.88 13.53
N ALA A 135 -1.05 13.30 12.32
CA ALA A 135 -0.56 14.55 11.75
C ALA A 135 -1.01 15.77 12.57
N ALA A 136 -2.26 15.79 13.04
CA ALA A 136 -2.77 16.83 13.94
C ALA A 136 -2.02 16.83 15.28
N ARG A 137 -1.80 15.65 15.88
CA ARG A 137 -1.05 15.50 17.14
C ARG A 137 0.39 16.03 17.04
N GLN A 138 1.00 15.88 15.86
CA GLN A 138 2.36 16.35 15.58
C GLN A 138 2.43 17.79 15.03
N GLY A 139 1.30 18.50 14.89
CA GLY A 139 1.27 19.86 14.33
C GLY A 139 1.73 19.94 12.87
N LEU A 140 1.44 18.91 12.08
CA LEU A 140 1.87 18.85 10.68
C LEU A 140 0.95 19.67 9.76
N ARG A 141 1.47 20.00 8.58
CA ARG A 141 0.67 20.49 7.46
C ARG A 141 0.06 19.32 6.69
N LEU A 142 -1.09 19.56 6.06
CA LEU A 142 -1.84 18.61 5.26
C LEU A 142 -2.16 19.17 3.88
N ALA A 143 -2.09 18.33 2.86
CA ALA A 143 -2.65 18.54 1.54
C ALA A 143 -3.45 17.30 1.14
N PHE A 144 -4.36 17.47 0.20
CA PHE A 144 -5.09 16.34 -0.36
C PHE A 144 -5.27 16.46 -1.86
N THR A 145 -5.56 15.34 -2.50
CA THR A 145 -5.89 15.26 -3.92
C THR A 145 -7.14 14.42 -4.06
N VAL A 146 -8.11 14.91 -4.82
CA VAL A 146 -9.35 14.18 -5.11
C VAL A 146 -9.45 13.90 -6.59
N ARG A 147 -10.12 12.81 -6.93
CA ARG A 147 -10.59 12.54 -8.30
C ARG A 147 -12.10 12.51 -8.31
N LEU A 148 -12.70 13.15 -9.31
CA LEU A 148 -14.14 13.13 -9.57
C LEU A 148 -14.42 13.38 -11.06
N ALA A 149 -15.66 13.21 -11.50
CA ALA A 149 -16.06 13.50 -12.87
C ALA A 149 -15.81 14.98 -13.20
N ARG A 150 -15.32 15.32 -14.39
CA ARG A 150 -15.01 16.72 -14.76
C ARG A 150 -16.20 17.67 -14.54
N SER A 151 -17.42 17.20 -14.78
CA SER A 151 -18.67 17.94 -14.56
C SER A 151 -18.99 18.22 -13.09
N GLY A 152 -18.31 17.56 -12.14
CA GLY A 152 -18.49 17.79 -10.71
C GLY A 152 -17.72 18.99 -10.18
N TYR A 153 -16.70 19.49 -10.90
CA TYR A 153 -15.98 20.70 -10.51
C TYR A 153 -16.72 21.96 -10.97
N VAL A 154 -16.78 22.96 -10.11
CA VAL A 154 -17.38 24.28 -10.42
C VAL A 154 -16.45 25.10 -11.31
N HIS A 155 -15.15 25.03 -11.03
CA HIS A 155 -14.14 25.81 -11.74
C HIS A 155 -13.52 25.00 -12.89
N ALA A 156 -13.14 25.71 -13.95
CA ALA A 156 -12.37 25.13 -15.05
C ALA A 156 -11.03 24.54 -14.56
N SER A 157 -10.56 23.51 -15.27
CA SER A 157 -9.28 22.84 -15.00
C SER A 157 -8.13 23.84 -14.92
N GLY A 158 -7.36 23.80 -13.84
CA GLY A 158 -6.20 24.68 -13.64
C GLY A 158 -6.53 26.11 -13.21
N SER A 159 -7.80 26.39 -12.86
CA SER A 159 -8.20 27.69 -12.31
C SER A 159 -7.44 28.04 -11.03
N ARG A 160 -6.94 29.28 -10.95
CA ARG A 160 -6.27 29.80 -9.75
C ARG A 160 -7.21 29.95 -8.56
N THR A 161 -8.51 30.09 -8.82
CA THR A 161 -9.55 30.20 -7.79
C THR A 161 -9.82 28.85 -7.13
N ASP A 162 -9.63 27.76 -7.88
CA ASP A 162 -9.90 26.40 -7.42
C ASP A 162 -8.80 25.86 -6.51
N SER A 163 -7.55 25.89 -7.01
CA SER A 163 -6.35 25.46 -6.28
C SER A 163 -5.32 26.59 -6.23
N PRO A 164 -5.48 27.57 -5.32
CA PRO A 164 -4.53 28.66 -5.16
C PRO A 164 -3.09 28.14 -4.97
N GLY A 165 -2.18 28.60 -5.84
CA GLY A 165 -0.77 28.25 -5.80
C GLY A 165 -0.36 27.00 -6.61
N ILE A 166 -1.30 26.16 -7.06
CA ILE A 166 -0.99 24.83 -7.61
C ILE A 166 -1.43 24.75 -9.08
N ARG A 167 -0.73 25.48 -9.95
CA ARG A 167 -1.10 25.65 -11.36
C ARG A 167 -1.04 24.35 -12.21
N ARG A 168 -0.40 23.28 -11.72
CA ARG A 168 -0.03 22.09 -12.53
C ARG A 168 -0.44 20.74 -11.95
N ASP A 169 -1.13 20.68 -10.81
CA ASP A 169 -1.55 19.39 -10.23
C ASP A 169 -3.01 19.07 -10.61
N VAL A 170 -3.34 19.32 -11.88
CA VAL A 170 -4.61 18.88 -12.49
C VAL A 170 -4.30 17.80 -13.50
N ILE A 171 -4.78 16.58 -13.25
CA ILE A 171 -4.57 15.44 -14.15
C ILE A 171 -5.93 15.05 -14.74
N GLN A 172 -6.12 15.38 -16.01
CA GLN A 172 -7.26 14.91 -16.78
C GLN A 172 -7.03 13.45 -17.20
N ARG A 173 -8.04 12.62 -16.99
CA ARG A 173 -8.01 11.20 -17.31
C ARG A 173 -8.89 10.93 -18.54
N THR A 174 -8.59 9.83 -19.25
CA THR A 174 -9.35 9.41 -20.44
C THR A 174 -10.78 8.97 -20.13
N ASP A 175 -11.09 8.65 -18.87
CA ASP A 175 -12.41 8.23 -18.40
C ASP A 175 -13.30 9.42 -17.97
N HIS A 176 -13.04 10.62 -18.50
CA HIS A 176 -13.75 11.86 -18.20
C HIS A 176 -13.71 12.32 -16.73
N THR A 177 -12.85 11.71 -15.92
CA THR A 177 -12.55 12.20 -14.57
C THR A 177 -11.32 13.09 -14.56
N GLU A 178 -11.17 13.83 -13.47
CA GLU A 178 -10.04 14.72 -13.26
C GLU A 178 -9.60 14.69 -11.80
N GLU A 179 -8.29 14.60 -11.60
CA GLU A 179 -7.64 14.71 -10.31
C GLU A 179 -7.21 16.16 -10.06
N ARG A 180 -7.52 16.69 -8.88
CA ARG A 180 -7.08 18.03 -8.44
C ARG A 180 -6.48 17.98 -7.06
N SER A 181 -5.32 18.62 -6.90
CA SER A 181 -4.66 18.79 -5.61
C SER A 181 -5.00 20.12 -4.94
N TYR A 182 -5.15 20.07 -3.62
CA TYR A 182 -5.37 21.21 -2.74
C TYR A 182 -4.28 21.21 -1.66
N GLY A 183 -3.47 22.27 -1.65
CA GLY A 183 -2.27 22.38 -0.84
C GLY A 183 -1.06 21.60 -1.39
N SER A 184 0.15 22.11 -1.10
CA SER A 184 1.41 21.43 -1.35
C SER A 184 2.49 21.94 -0.40
N ALA A 185 3.60 21.20 -0.27
CA ALA A 185 4.74 21.67 0.51
C ALA A 185 5.37 22.95 -0.06
N ALA A 186 5.20 23.23 -1.35
CA ALA A 186 5.77 24.41 -2.02
C ALA A 186 4.86 25.65 -1.92
N THR A 187 3.54 25.45 -1.86
CA THR A 187 2.54 26.53 -2.03
C THR A 187 1.72 26.76 -0.77
N GLY A 188 2.04 26.05 0.31
CA GLY A 188 1.27 26.02 1.54
C GLY A 188 0.27 24.86 1.57
N GLY A 189 0.03 24.36 2.78
CA GLY A 189 -0.96 23.33 3.08
C GLY A 189 -1.87 23.78 4.21
N PHE A 190 -2.89 22.97 4.47
CA PHE A 190 -3.81 23.15 5.58
C PHE A 190 -3.17 22.75 6.91
N ASP A 191 -3.69 23.26 8.02
CA ASP A 191 -3.38 22.68 9.32
C ASP A 191 -4.03 21.29 9.42
N ALA A 192 -3.25 20.26 9.78
CA ALA A 192 -3.80 18.93 9.99
C ALA A 192 -4.84 18.89 11.13
N ALA A 193 -4.70 19.75 12.14
CA ALA A 193 -5.66 19.85 13.24
C ALA A 193 -7.05 20.31 12.77
N ASP A 194 -7.13 21.20 11.78
CA ASP A 194 -8.40 21.65 11.21
C ASP A 194 -9.12 20.50 10.51
N PHE A 195 -8.39 19.72 9.71
CA PHE A 195 -8.97 18.56 9.04
C PHE A 195 -9.29 17.42 10.00
N ALA A 196 -8.53 17.23 11.08
CA ALA A 196 -8.89 16.28 12.13
C ALA A 196 -10.25 16.63 12.75
N ARG A 197 -10.49 17.91 13.10
CA ARG A 197 -11.78 18.35 13.64
C ARG A 197 -12.93 18.13 12.65
N ARG A 198 -12.73 18.43 11.36
CA ARG A 198 -13.74 18.18 10.31
C ARG A 198 -14.06 16.69 10.15
N VAL A 199 -13.05 15.83 10.23
CA VAL A 199 -13.22 14.38 10.20
C VAL A 199 -14.01 13.90 11.41
N ASP A 200 -13.72 14.41 12.61
CA ASP A 200 -14.47 14.05 13.81
C ASP A 200 -15.93 14.55 13.77
N GLN A 201 -16.18 15.76 13.25
CA GLN A 201 -17.52 16.28 12.98
C GLN A 201 -18.29 15.43 11.95
N SER A 202 -17.56 14.73 11.08
CA SER A 202 -18.12 13.79 10.10
C SER A 202 -18.16 12.35 10.63
N ALA A 203 -18.19 12.16 11.95
CA ALA A 203 -18.19 10.85 12.62
C ALA A 203 -17.02 9.92 12.20
N GLY A 204 -15.88 10.50 11.80
CA GLY A 204 -14.71 9.77 11.32
C GLY A 204 -14.71 9.47 9.82
N ASP A 205 -15.72 9.91 9.07
CA ASP A 205 -15.76 9.82 7.61
C ASP A 205 -14.86 10.89 6.98
N VAL A 206 -13.73 10.45 6.46
CA VAL A 206 -12.75 11.31 5.80
C VAL A 206 -13.24 11.76 4.43
N THR A 207 -13.96 10.90 3.70
CA THR A 207 -14.53 11.28 2.40
C THR A 207 -15.52 12.43 2.58
N ALA A 208 -16.43 12.31 3.53
CA ALA A 208 -17.45 13.31 3.83
C ALA A 208 -16.81 14.63 4.29
N ALA A 209 -15.82 14.58 5.18
CA ALA A 209 -15.11 15.77 5.64
C ALA A 209 -14.43 16.54 4.50
N ILE A 210 -13.76 15.83 3.57
CA ILE A 210 -13.14 16.46 2.39
C ILE A 210 -14.23 16.98 1.43
N HIS A 211 -15.29 16.21 1.20
CA HIS A 211 -16.39 16.63 0.32
C HIS A 211 -17.07 17.90 0.84
N GLN A 212 -17.39 17.96 2.13
CA GLN A 212 -17.96 19.15 2.75
C GLN A 212 -17.04 20.36 2.63
N TRP A 213 -15.73 20.20 2.86
CA TRP A 213 -14.80 21.31 2.62
C TRP A 213 -14.84 21.80 1.17
N LEU A 214 -14.92 20.89 0.18
CA LEU A 214 -15.02 21.26 -1.23
C LEU A 214 -16.33 21.99 -1.56
N LEU A 215 -17.43 21.62 -0.90
CA LEU A 215 -18.72 22.30 -1.02
C LEU A 215 -18.71 23.68 -0.36
N ASP A 216 -18.27 23.76 0.91
CA ASP A 216 -18.17 24.99 1.69
C ASP A 216 -17.35 26.06 0.95
N THR A 217 -16.36 25.60 0.21
CA THR A 217 -15.45 26.46 -0.54
C THR A 217 -15.87 26.63 -2.00
N GLY A 218 -16.95 26.01 -2.47
CA GLY A 218 -17.47 26.19 -3.83
C GLY A 218 -16.59 25.59 -4.94
N ARG A 219 -15.80 24.55 -4.65
CA ARG A 219 -14.91 23.87 -5.60
C ARG A 219 -15.65 22.81 -6.40
N VAL A 220 -16.67 22.20 -5.81
CA VAL A 220 -17.47 21.14 -6.41
C VAL A 220 -18.97 21.40 -6.28
N HIS A 221 -19.76 20.82 -7.18
CA HIS A 221 -21.21 20.82 -7.09
C HIS A 221 -21.70 19.84 -6.00
N PRO A 222 -22.88 20.06 -5.38
CA PRO A 222 -23.44 19.17 -4.35
C PRO A 222 -23.52 17.68 -4.73
N GLY A 223 -23.78 17.38 -6.00
CA GLY A 223 -23.85 16.01 -6.53
C GLY A 223 -22.51 15.42 -6.98
N ALA A 224 -21.38 16.09 -6.72
CA ALA A 224 -20.08 15.57 -7.11
C ALA A 224 -19.72 14.33 -6.28
N HIS A 225 -19.17 13.31 -6.94
CA HIS A 225 -18.74 12.09 -6.26
C HIS A 225 -17.24 11.91 -6.35
N ILE A 226 -16.57 11.92 -5.20
CA ILE A 226 -15.15 11.59 -5.09
C ILE A 226 -15.00 10.10 -5.42
N THR A 227 -14.04 9.74 -6.27
CA THR A 227 -13.72 8.34 -6.63
C THR A 227 -12.32 7.93 -6.17
N HIS A 228 -11.47 8.90 -5.88
CA HIS A 228 -10.14 8.74 -5.31
C HIS A 228 -9.84 9.87 -4.35
N LEU A 229 -9.13 9.55 -3.26
CA LEU A 229 -8.62 10.52 -2.30
C LEU A 229 -7.19 10.15 -1.92
N GLU A 230 -6.29 11.13 -1.96
CA GLU A 230 -4.96 11.05 -1.40
C GLU A 230 -4.78 12.14 -0.34
N ILE A 231 -4.19 11.80 0.79
CA ILE A 231 -3.76 12.71 1.85
C ILE A 231 -2.23 12.70 1.89
N ARG A 232 -1.63 13.88 1.99
CA ARG A 232 -0.19 14.09 2.14
C ARG A 232 0.04 15.01 3.34
N THR A 233 1.03 14.70 4.16
CA THR A 233 1.36 15.46 5.37
C THR A 233 2.86 15.68 5.47
N TRP A 234 3.28 16.81 6.02
CA TRP A 234 4.68 17.18 6.21
C TRP A 234 4.85 18.14 7.38
N ARG A 235 6.06 18.18 7.96
CA ARG A 235 6.41 19.23 8.91
C ARG A 235 6.50 20.59 8.20
N PRO A 236 5.88 21.65 8.73
CA PRO A 236 6.18 22.99 8.27
C PRO A 236 7.68 23.28 8.42
N ARG A 237 8.24 24.02 7.46
CA ARG A 237 9.62 24.50 7.54
C ARG A 237 9.72 25.69 8.49
#